data_AF-A0A251XFF0-F1
#
_entry.id   AF-A0A251XFF0-F1
#
_cell.length_a   1.000
_cell.length_b   1.000
_cell.length_c   1.000
_cell.angle_alpha   90.00
_cell.angle_beta   90.00
_cell.angle_gamma   90.00
#
_symmetry.space_group_name_H-M   'P 1'
#
loop_
_entity.id
_entity.type
_entity.pdbx_description
1 polymer ?
#
loop_
_entity_poly.entity_id
_entity_poly.type
_entity_poly.pdbx_seq_one_letter_code
_entity_poly.pdbx_strand_id
1 'polypeptide(L)' 'MLDADVYITSDLRHHPASEARESAALRGGTPYLIDTSHWASEWLWLDQAADTLRSALPDVEVTVSDIRTDPWDFAVTQ' A
#
# COMPACT_ATOMS: atom_id res chain seq x y z
N MET A 1 -16.87 -12.12 -12.30
CA MET A 1 -16.62 -10.99 -11.38
C MET A 1 -15.39 -11.39 -10.58
N LEU A 2 -14.39 -10.53 -10.43
CA LEU A 2 -13.22 -10.86 -9.61
C LEU A 2 -13.66 -10.71 -8.16
N ASP A 3 -13.97 -11.82 -7.50
CA ASP A 3 -14.24 -11.85 -6.06
C ASP A 3 -12.90 -11.96 -5.33
N ALA A 4 -12.65 -11.03 -4.41
CA ALA A 4 -11.44 -11.01 -3.59
C ALA A 4 -11.78 -11.44 -2.16
N ASP A 5 -11.00 -12.36 -1.61
CA ASP A 5 -11.11 -12.73 -0.20
C ASP A 5 -10.60 -11.62 0.73
N VAL A 6 -9.58 -10.89 0.27
CA VAL A 6 -8.91 -9.82 1.00
C VAL A 6 -8.61 -8.66 0.06
N TYR A 7 -8.85 -7.44 0.54
CA TYR A 7 -8.44 -6.20 -0.09
C TYR A 7 -7.29 -5.59 0.73
N ILE A 8 -6.11 -5.52 0.11
CA ILE A 8 -4.90 -4.95 0.69
C ILE A 8 -4.76 -3.52 0.16
N THR A 9 -4.66 -2.55 1.07
CA THR A 9 -4.52 -1.14 0.73
C THR A 9 -3.75 -0.42 1.83
N SER A 10 -3.58 0.89 1.68
CA SER A 10 -3.06 1.78 2.71
C SER A 10 -4.10 2.83 3.09
N ASP A 11 -3.83 3.55 4.19
CA ASP A 11 -4.59 4.70 4.68
C ASP A 11 -6.07 4.42 4.98
N LEU A 12 -6.37 3.25 5.55
CA LEU A 12 -7.73 2.95 5.93
C LEU A 12 -8.17 3.84 7.09
N ARG A 13 -9.34 4.47 6.89
CA ARG A 13 -10.03 5.24 7.92
C ARG A 13 -11.10 4.37 8.56
N HIS A 14 -11.43 4.69 9.82
CA HIS A 14 -12.40 3.92 10.61
C HIS A 14 -13.74 3.71 9.88
N HIS A 15 -14.44 4.78 9.49
CA HIS A 15 -15.77 4.64 8.88
C HIS A 15 -15.76 3.90 7.54
N PRO A 16 -14.92 4.26 6.54
CA PRO A 16 -14.83 3.50 5.29
C PRO A 16 -14.51 2.02 5.49
N ALA A 17 -13.61 1.68 6.42
CA ALA A 17 -13.27 0.28 6.70
C ALA A 17 -14.46 -0.48 7.31
N SER A 18 -15.14 0.12 8.30
CA SER A 18 -16.32 -0.47 8.93
C SER A 18 -17.46 -0.65 7.93
N GLU A 19 -17.79 0.39 7.15
CA GLU A 19 -18.85 0.35 6.13
C GLU A 19 -18.56 -0.70 5.06
N ALA A 20 -17.31 -0.82 4.61
CA ALA A 20 -16.91 -1.84 3.65
C ALA A 20 -17.09 -3.26 4.22
N ARG A 21 -16.73 -3.48 5.50
CA ARG A 21 -16.93 -4.77 6.17
C ARG A 21 -18.40 -5.11 6.41
N GLU A 22 -19.22 -4.14 6.79
CA GLU A 22 -20.67 -4.30 6.95
C GLU A 22 -21.34 -4.64 5.61
N SER A 23 -21.00 -3.91 4.55
CA SER A 23 -21.49 -4.19 3.19
C SER A 23 -21.06 -5.58 2.71
N ALA A 24 -19.81 -5.98 2.98
CA ALA A 24 -19.32 -7.32 2.66
C ALA A 24 -20.09 -8.41 3.40
N ALA A 25 -20.42 -8.21 4.69
CA ALA A 25 -21.21 -9.18 5.47
C ALA A 25 -22.60 -9.45 4.85
N LEU A 26 -23.21 -8.46 4.21
CA LEU A 26 -24.49 -8.62 3.49
C LEU A 26 -24.34 -9.31 2.12
N ARG A 27 -23.12 -9.46 1.60
CA ARG A 27 -22.81 -9.92 0.23
C ARG A 27 -21.93 -11.17 0.18
N GLY A 28 -21.89 -11.95 1.27
CA GLY A 28 -21.11 -13.21 1.32
C GLY A 28 -19.86 -13.16 2.20
N GLY A 29 -19.60 -12.05 2.88
CA GLY A 29 -18.60 -11.93 3.95
C GLY A 29 -17.24 -11.38 3.54
N THR A 30 -16.96 -11.25 2.24
CA THR A 30 -15.67 -10.80 1.67
C THR A 30 -15.82 -9.50 0.85
N PRO A 31 -14.74 -8.71 0.70
CA PRO A 31 -13.37 -8.93 1.17
C PRO A 31 -13.14 -8.54 2.65
N TYR A 32 -12.20 -9.21 3.30
CA TYR A 32 -11.54 -8.69 4.51
C TYR A 32 -10.56 -7.58 4.15
N LEU A 33 -10.11 -6.79 5.13
CA LEU A 33 -9.25 -5.63 4.89
C LEU A 33 -7.89 -5.82 5.58
N ILE A 34 -6.82 -5.49 4.86
CA ILE A 34 -5.47 -5.32 5.42
C ILE A 34 -5.02 -3.90 5.09
N ASP A 35 -4.69 -3.14 6.12
CA ASP A 35 -4.03 -1.84 6.00
C ASP A 35 -2.52 -2.02 6.12
N THR A 36 -1.78 -1.47 5.17
CA THR A 36 -0.32 -1.50 5.10
C THR A 36 0.22 -0.08 5.19
N SER A 37 1.44 0.10 5.71
CA SER A 37 2.10 1.41 5.64
C SER A 37 2.11 1.89 4.18
N HIS A 38 1.62 3.11 3.96
CA HIS A 38 1.60 3.74 2.64
C HIS A 38 3.02 3.88 2.08
N TRP A 39 3.95 4.35 2.92
CA TRP A 39 5.34 4.45 2.51
C TRP A 39 5.91 3.08 2.14
N ALA A 40 5.66 2.05 2.95
CA ALA A 40 6.22 0.72 2.69
C ALA A 40 5.63 0.10 1.41
N SER A 41 4.32 0.25 1.16
CA SER A 41 3.68 -0.32 -0.03
C SER A 41 4.13 0.37 -1.32
N GLU A 42 4.35 1.69 -1.29
CA GLU A 42 4.79 2.45 -2.46
C GLU A 42 6.30 2.48 -2.67
N TRP A 43 7.10 2.44 -1.61
CA TRP A 43 8.56 2.45 -1.77
C TRP A 43 9.06 1.17 -2.47
N LEU A 44 8.37 0.03 -2.28
CA LEU A 44 8.72 -1.28 -2.84
C LEU A 44 8.88 -1.31 -4.37
N TRP A 45 8.20 -0.43 -5.12
CA TRP A 45 8.28 -0.45 -6.59
C TRP A 45 9.23 0.60 -7.16
N LEU A 46 9.85 1.44 -6.32
CA LEU A 46 10.71 2.54 -6.79
C LEU A 46 11.97 2.06 -7.51
N ASP A 47 12.52 0.90 -7.17
CA ASP A 47 13.64 0.31 -7.92
C ASP A 47 13.25 0.03 -9.38
N GLN A 48 12.07 -0.54 -9.59
CA GLN A 48 11.55 -0.80 -10.93
C GLN A 48 11.27 0.50 -11.70
N ALA A 49 10.79 1.53 -11.00
CA ALA A 49 10.58 2.87 -11.55
C ALA A 49 11.91 3.51 -11.99
N ALA A 50 12.93 3.42 -11.13
CA ALA A 50 14.26 3.93 -11.39
C ALA A 50 14.88 3.25 -12.60
N ASP A 51 14.76 1.93 -12.73
CA ASP A 51 15.25 1.19 -13.90
C ASP A 51 14.56 1.61 -15.19
N THR A 52 13.25 1.88 -15.12
CA THR A 52 12.49 2.41 -16.26
C THR A 52 13.02 3.79 -16.67
N LEU A 53 13.28 4.68 -15.70
CA LEU A 53 13.81 6.01 -15.96
C LEU A 53 15.25 5.97 -16.50
N ARG A 54 16.13 5.17 -15.90
CA ARG A 54 17.52 4.98 -16.36
C ARG A 54 17.57 4.48 -17.81
N SER A 55 16.67 3.57 -18.16
CA SER A 55 16.57 3.04 -19.52
C SER A 55 16.08 4.10 -20.52
N ALA A 56 15.14 4.95 -20.11
CA ALA A 56 14.58 5.99 -20.96
C ALA A 56 15.48 7.25 -21.08
N LEU A 57 16.30 7.51 -20.06
CA LEU A 57 17.11 8.73 -19.91
C LEU A 57 18.56 8.35 -19.52
N PRO A 58 19.34 7.76 -20.44
CA PRO A 58 20.67 7.21 -20.11
C PRO A 58 21.70 8.27 -19.68
N ASP A 59 21.48 9.54 -20.04
CA ASP A 59 22.36 10.66 -19.68
C ASP A 59 21.98 11.34 -18.35
N VAL A 60 20.94 10.84 -17.65
CA VAL A 60 20.46 11.38 -16.38
C VAL A 60 20.77 10.39 -15.25
N GLU A 61 21.38 10.88 -14.18
CA GLU A 61 21.56 10.09 -12.96
C GLU A 61 20.21 9.91 -12.24
N VAL A 62 19.87 8.66 -11.92
CA VAL A 62 18.65 8.31 -11.20
C VAL A 62 19.01 7.45 -9.99
N THR A 63 18.63 7.93 -8.81
CA THR A 63 18.85 7.26 -7.52
C THR A 63 17.52 7.10 -6.77
N VAL A 64 17.32 5.96 -6.12
CA VAL A 64 16.25 5.78 -5.14
C VAL A 64 16.80 6.17 -3.77
N SER A 65 16.02 6.94 -3.00
CA SER A 65 16.43 7.32 -1.64
C SER A 65 16.16 6.18 -0.67
N ASP A 66 17.19 5.79 0.09
CA ASP A 66 17.09 4.80 1.18
C ASP A 66 16.59 5.40 2.51
N ILE A 67 16.39 6.71 2.57
CA ILE A 67 15.86 7.36 3.78
C ILE A 67 14.39 6.98 3.95
N ARG A 68 14.05 6.30 5.05
CA ARG A 68 12.65 6.04 5.44
C ARG A 68 11.96 7.36 5.76
N THR A 69 10.97 7.73 4.96
CA THR A 69 10.15 8.93 5.16
C THR A 69 8.76 8.62 5.71
N ASP A 70 8.53 7.40 6.19
CA ASP A 70 7.31 7.06 6.93
C ASP A 70 7.28 7.88 8.23
N PRO A 71 6.28 8.77 8.44
CA PRO A 71 6.18 9.56 9.66
C PRO A 71 5.75 8.73 10.86
N TRP A 72 5.28 7.50 10.64
CA TRP A 72 4.81 6.61 11.69
C TRP A 72 5.87 5.58 12.02
N ASP A 73 6.03 5.31 13.31
CA ASP A 73 6.75 4.14 13.79
C ASP A 73 5.76 3.23 14.50
N PHE A 74 5.72 1.95 14.09
CA PHE A 74 4.79 1.00 14.70
C PHE A 74 5.33 0.58 16.06
N ALA A 75 4.63 0.97 17.13
CA ALA A 75 4.95 0.58 18.49
C ALA A 75 3.88 -0.37 19.04
N VAL A 76 4.29 -1.57 19.45
CA VAL A 76 3.47 -2.43 20.30
C VAL A 76 3.89 -2.17 21.74
N THR A 77 3.13 -1.36 22.46
CA THR A 77 3.34 -1.17 23.89
C THR A 77 2.87 -2.42 24.63
N GLN A 78 3.79 -3.11 25.31
CA GLN A 78 3.48 -4.24 26.19
C GLN A 78 2.89 -3.78 27.52
#